data_AF-A0A852K6K5-F1
#
_entry.id   AF-A0A852K6K5-F1
#
_cell.length_a   1.000
_cell.length_b   1.000
_cell.length_c   1.000
_cell.angle_alpha   90.00
_cell.angle_beta   90.00
_cell.angle_gamma   90.00
#
_symmetry.space_group_name_H-M   'P 1'
#
loop_
_entity.id
_entity.type
_entity.pdbx_description
1 polymer ?
#
loop_
_entity_poly.entity_id
_entity_poly.type
_entity_poly.pdbx_seq_one_letter_code
_entity_poly.pdbx_strand_id
1 'polypeptide(L)'
;VLSCSCLPDLREDDEPPCTAENKQVIEKQCNVLKSDKFKVCHSLVNPDDFIEICIYDMCQYDGMKSALCDIVQVYVDTCKNHGITIKWRNSTFC
;
A
#
# COMPACT_ATOMS: atom_id res chain seq x y z
N VAL A 1 -15.06 -15.43 27.49
CA VAL A 1 -14.42 -14.16 27.06
C VAL A 1 -13.03 -14.50 26.54
N LEU A 2 -12.89 -14.79 25.24
CA LEU A 2 -11.57 -14.98 24.64
C LEU A 2 -11.01 -13.59 24.32
N SER A 3 -10.03 -13.16 25.10
CA SER A 3 -9.19 -12.01 24.80
C SER A 3 -8.36 -12.32 23.55
N CYS A 4 -8.61 -11.61 22.45
CA CYS A 4 -7.67 -11.55 21.35
C CYS A 4 -6.52 -10.64 21.79
N SER A 5 -5.44 -11.24 22.29
CA SER A 5 -4.20 -10.53 22.56
C SER A 5 -3.46 -10.42 21.23
N CYS A 6 -3.22 -9.18 20.77
CA CYS A 6 -2.26 -8.95 19.70
C CYS A 6 -0.90 -9.47 20.19
N LEU A 7 -0.43 -10.60 19.64
CA LEU A 7 0.96 -10.99 19.84
C LEU A 7 1.84 -9.83 19.33
N PRO A 8 2.91 -9.46 20.04
CA PRO A 8 3.89 -8.55 19.49
C PRO A 8 4.44 -9.18 18.21
N ASP A 9 4.33 -8.45 17.10
CA ASP A 9 4.90 -8.81 15.81
C ASP A 9 6.43 -8.71 15.94
N LEU A 10 7.05 -9.76 16.46
CA LEU A 10 8.49 -9.98 16.36
C LEU A 10 8.80 -10.48 14.95
N ARG A 11 8.48 -9.67 13.94
CA ARG A 11 9.21 -9.73 12.68
C ARG A 11 10.61 -9.25 13.02
N GLU A 12 11.52 -10.21 13.18
CA GLU A 12 12.94 -9.93 12.96
C GLU A 12 13.03 -9.14 11.65
N ASP A 13 13.81 -8.04 11.66
CA ASP A 13 14.10 -7.17 10.53
C ASP A 13 14.63 -7.98 9.31
N ASP A 14 13.73 -8.67 8.61
CA ASP A 14 13.93 -9.11 7.25
C ASP A 14 13.46 -7.96 6.37
N GLU A 15 14.39 -7.07 6.04
CA GLU A 15 14.23 -6.17 4.90
C GLU A 15 13.68 -7.03 3.74
N PRO A 16 12.48 -6.71 3.22
CA PRO A 16 11.83 -7.56 2.22
C PRO A 16 12.77 -7.64 1.01
N PRO A 17 12.98 -8.82 0.42
CA PRO A 17 14.10 -9.06 -0.47
C PRO A 17 13.80 -8.51 -1.86
N CYS A 18 13.65 -7.20 -1.98
CA CYS A 18 13.73 -6.56 -3.27
C CYS A 18 15.15 -6.80 -3.81
N THR A 19 15.29 -7.35 -5.01
CA THR A 19 16.52 -7.10 -5.76
C THR A 19 16.61 -5.60 -6.07
N ALA A 20 17.83 -5.04 -6.15
CA ALA A 20 18.00 -3.62 -6.46
C ALA A 20 17.33 -3.23 -7.80
N GLU A 21 17.28 -4.16 -8.75
CA GLU A 21 16.60 -3.98 -10.05
C GLU A 21 15.07 -3.91 -9.91
N ASN A 22 14.46 -4.83 -9.16
CA ASN A 22 13.01 -4.85 -8.99
C ASN A 22 12.52 -3.70 -8.10
N LYS A 23 13.33 -3.28 -7.13
CA LYS A 23 12.99 -2.19 -6.20
C LYS A 23 12.60 -0.91 -6.91
N GLN A 24 13.37 -0.47 -7.92
CA GLN A 24 13.06 0.77 -8.63
C GLN A 24 11.75 0.68 -9.44
N VAL A 25 11.43 -0.49 -9.98
CA VAL A 25 10.17 -0.73 -10.71
C VAL A 25 8.98 -0.71 -9.74
N ILE A 26 9.12 -1.39 -8.60
CA ILE A 26 8.12 -1.45 -7.53
C ILE A 26 7.85 -0.05 -6.96
N GLU A 27 8.89 0.72 -6.64
CA GLU A 27 8.77 2.10 -6.16
C GLU A 27 7.97 2.97 -7.14
N LYS A 28 8.23 2.85 -8.46
CA LYS A 28 7.47 3.57 -9.49
C LYS A 28 6.00 3.16 -9.50
N GLN A 29 5.70 1.87 -9.30
CA GLN A 29 4.32 1.37 -9.25
C GLN A 29 3.59 1.87 -7.99
N CYS A 30 4.23 1.79 -6.82
CA CYS A 30 3.66 2.24 -5.54
C CYS A 30 3.40 3.76 -5.50
N ASN A 31 4.21 4.56 -6.22
CA ASN A 31 4.01 6.01 -6.34
C ASN A 31 2.70 6.40 -7.03
N VAL A 32 1.90 5.46 -7.56
CA VAL A 32 0.53 5.72 -8.01
C VAL A 32 -0.34 6.37 -6.93
N LEU A 33 -0.07 6.10 -5.65
CA LEU A 33 -0.74 6.73 -4.50
C LEU A 33 -0.52 8.25 -4.43
N LYS A 34 0.53 8.79 -5.06
CA LYS A 34 0.78 10.24 -5.19
C LYS A 34 0.08 10.87 -6.39
N SER A 35 -0.58 10.09 -7.25
CA SER A 35 -1.25 10.62 -8.43
C SER A 35 -2.44 11.52 -8.08
N ASP A 36 -2.84 12.39 -9.01
CA ASP A 36 -3.97 13.31 -8.83
C ASP A 36 -5.29 12.61 -8.47
N LYS A 37 -5.43 11.33 -8.83
CA LYS A 37 -6.57 10.47 -8.48
C LYS A 37 -6.81 10.37 -6.97
N PHE A 38 -5.74 10.40 -6.17
CA PHE A 38 -5.78 10.25 -4.71
C PHE A 38 -5.58 11.57 -3.96
N LYS A 39 -5.34 12.67 -4.69
CA LYS A 39 -4.99 13.98 -4.15
C LYS A 39 -5.99 14.56 -3.17
N VAL A 40 -7.27 14.25 -3.38
CA VAL A 40 -8.36 14.67 -2.49
C VAL A 40 -8.22 14.14 -1.06
N CYS A 41 -7.40 13.11 -0.85
CA CYS A 41 -7.17 12.49 0.46
C CYS A 41 -5.78 12.76 1.05
N HIS A 42 -4.81 13.27 0.26
CA HIS A 42 -3.42 13.47 0.73
C HIS A 42 -3.30 14.37 1.96
N SER A 43 -4.23 15.30 2.16
CA SER A 43 -4.24 16.18 3.35
C SER A 43 -4.77 15.50 4.62
N LEU A 44 -5.39 14.33 4.50
CA LEU A 44 -6.01 13.59 5.61
C LEU A 44 -5.24 12.31 5.91
N VAL A 45 -4.72 11.66 4.87
CA VAL A 45 -3.96 10.41 4.94
C VAL A 45 -2.66 10.61 4.18
N ASN A 46 -1.52 10.39 4.85
CA ASN A 46 -0.21 10.52 4.22
C ASN A 46 0.00 9.37 3.21
N PRO A 47 0.17 9.66 1.90
CA PRO A 47 0.43 8.60 0.93
C PRO A 47 1.77 7.90 1.14
N ASP A 48 2.77 8.55 1.75
CA ASP A 48 4.11 7.96 1.93
C ASP A 48 4.08 6.73 2.85
N ASP A 49 3.28 6.74 3.92
CA ASP A 49 3.12 5.60 4.84
C ASP A 49 2.64 4.34 4.11
N PHE A 50 1.74 4.51 3.14
CA PHE A 50 1.20 3.41 2.34
C PHE A 50 2.13 3.00 1.19
N ILE A 51 2.98 3.92 0.72
CA ILE A 51 4.00 3.61 -0.29
C ILE A 51 5.07 2.70 0.30
N GLU A 52 5.50 2.96 1.54
CA GLU A 52 6.45 2.09 2.23
C GLU A 52 5.90 0.67 2.40
N ILE A 53 4.64 0.54 2.82
CA ILE A 53 3.95 -0.75 2.94
C ILE A 53 3.81 -1.42 1.56
N CYS A 54 3.45 -0.65 0.53
CA CYS A 54 3.35 -1.14 -0.84
C CYS A 54 4.68 -1.71 -1.35
N ILE A 55 5.79 -1.00 -1.14
CA ILE A 55 7.12 -1.46 -1.55
C ILE A 55 7.45 -2.75 -0.81
N TYR A 56 7.19 -2.79 0.50
CA TYR A 56 7.44 -3.97 1.30
C TYR A 56 6.67 -5.19 0.80
N ASP A 57 5.34 -5.08 0.67
CA ASP A 57 4.49 -6.19 0.25
C ASP A 57 4.80 -6.62 -1.19
N MET A 58 4.97 -5.67 -2.10
CA MET A 58 5.34 -6.02 -3.47
C MET A 58 6.70 -6.71 -3.54
N CYS A 59 7.68 -6.34 -2.70
CA CYS A 59 8.96 -7.05 -2.65
C CYS A 59 8.82 -8.47 -2.08
N GLN A 60 7.97 -8.68 -1.07
CA GLN A 60 7.66 -10.02 -0.54
C GLN A 60 7.01 -10.93 -1.59
N TYR A 61 6.29 -10.34 -2.54
CA TYR A 61 5.52 -11.03 -3.56
C TYR A 61 6.10 -10.85 -4.98
N ASP A 62 7.40 -10.62 -5.12
CA ASP A 62 8.11 -10.50 -6.41
C ASP A 62 7.41 -9.59 -7.44
N GLY A 63 6.94 -8.43 -6.99
CA GLY A 63 6.29 -7.42 -7.80
C GLY A 63 4.85 -7.74 -8.22
N MET A 64 4.17 -8.70 -7.59
CA MET A 64 2.78 -9.05 -7.92
C MET A 64 1.85 -7.81 -7.86
N LYS A 65 1.14 -7.54 -8.95
CA LYS A 65 0.17 -6.44 -9.04
C LYS A 65 -0.99 -6.57 -8.04
N SER A 66 -1.33 -7.79 -7.60
CA SER A 66 -2.35 -7.98 -6.56
C SER A 66 -1.96 -7.30 -5.24
N ALA A 67 -0.70 -7.40 -4.81
CA ALA A 67 -0.20 -6.74 -3.61
C ALA A 67 -0.32 -5.20 -3.72
N LEU A 68 0.00 -4.62 -4.89
CA LEU A 68 -0.26 -3.21 -5.16
C LEU A 68 -1.74 -2.87 -4.99
N CYS A 69 -2.62 -3.65 -5.60
CA CYS A 69 -4.06 -3.39 -5.56
C CYS A 69 -4.64 -3.50 -4.15
N ASP A 70 -4.11 -4.41 -3.33
CA ASP A 70 -4.53 -4.57 -1.94
C ASP A 70 -4.15 -3.32 -1.12
N ILE A 71 -2.92 -2.81 -1.25
CA ILE A 71 -2.51 -1.57 -0.56
C ILE A 71 -3.27 -0.34 -1.05
N VAL A 72 -3.56 -0.23 -2.35
CA VAL A 72 -4.40 0.87 -2.85
C VAL A 72 -5.83 0.77 -2.31
N GLN A 73 -6.39 -0.44 -2.16
CA GLN A 73 -7.70 -0.65 -1.54
C GLN A 73 -7.69 -0.17 -0.08
N VAL A 74 -6.67 -0.54 0.71
CA VAL A 74 -6.55 -0.10 2.11
C VAL A 74 -6.41 1.44 2.20
N TYR A 75 -5.61 2.06 1.33
CA TYR A 75 -5.50 3.52 1.27
C TYR A 75 -6.86 4.18 1.01
N VAL A 76 -7.61 3.68 0.02
CA VAL A 76 -8.93 4.21 -0.34
C VAL A 76 -9.96 3.99 0.77
N ASP A 77 -9.94 2.83 1.44
CA ASP A 77 -10.82 2.56 2.57
C ASP A 77 -10.49 3.46 3.77
N THR A 78 -9.21 3.76 3.98
CA THR A 78 -8.78 4.74 4.99
C THR A 78 -9.32 6.13 4.64
N CYS A 79 -9.17 6.59 3.39
CA CYS A 79 -9.78 7.83 2.92
C CYS A 79 -11.30 7.86 3.10
N LYS A 80 -11.96 6.73 2.85
CA LYS A 80 -13.41 6.57 3.03
C LYS A 80 -13.82 6.74 4.49
N ASN A 81 -13.02 6.27 5.45
CA ASN A 81 -13.26 6.48 6.88
C ASN A 81 -13.16 7.96 7.28
N HIS A 82 -12.41 8.77 6.52
CA HIS A 82 -12.38 10.23 6.66
C HIS A 82 -13.48 10.95 5.84
N GLY A 83 -14.44 10.20 5.28
CA GLY A 83 -15.54 10.75 4.48
C GLY A 83 -15.23 11.02 3.01
N ILE A 84 -14.04 10.63 2.52
CA ILE A 84 -13.62 10.85 1.14
C ILE A 84 -13.81 9.56 0.32
N THR A 85 -14.70 9.60 -0.67
CA THR A 85 -14.91 8.45 -1.58
C THR A 85 -14.14 8.63 -2.88
N ILE A 86 -13.22 7.70 -3.18
CA ILE A 86 -12.37 7.75 -4.38
C ILE A 86 -12.74 6.60 -5.31
N LYS A 87 -13.08 6.91 -6.58
CA LYS A 87 -13.19 5.90 -7.65
C LYS A 87 -11.82 5.69 -8.28
N TRP A 88 -11.20 4.56 -7.97
CA TRP A 88 -9.80 4.33 -8.33
C TRP A 88 -9.61 3.17 -9.32
N ARG A 89 -10.30 2.05 -9.04
CA ARG A 89 -10.25 0.77 -9.76
C ARG A 89 -10.92 0.81 -11.14
N ASN A 90 -10.29 0.20 -12.14
CA ASN A 90 -10.78 0.13 -13.52
C ASN A 90 -10.16 -1.04 -14.31
N SER A 91 -10.58 -1.24 -15.57
CA SER A 91 -10.15 -2.38 -16.40
C SER A 91 -8.65 -2.43 -16.75
N THR A 92 -7.93 -1.31 -16.67
CA THR A 92 -6.48 -1.24 -16.96
C THR A 92 -5.63 -1.18 -15.69
N PHE A 93 -6.18 -0.64 -14.60
CA PHE A 93 -5.52 -0.52 -13.30
C PHE A 93 -6.45 -1.00 -12.20
N CYS A 94 -6.11 -2.18 -11.64
CA CYS A 94 -6.81 -2.87 -10.54
C CYS A 94 -8.33 -2.87 -10.69
#